data_AF-A0A7V9LA02-F1
#
_entry.id   AF-A0A7V9LA02-F1
#
_cell.length_a   1.000
_cell.length_b   1.000
_cell.length_c   1.000
_cell.angle_alpha   90.00
_cell.angle_beta   90.00
_cell.angle_gamma   90.00
#
_symmetry.space_group_name_H-M   'P 1'
#
loop_
_entity.id
_entity.type
_entity.pdbx_description
1 polymer ?
#
loop_
_entity_poly.entity_id
_entity_poly.type
_entity_poly.pdbx_seq_one_letter_code
_entity_poly.pdbx_strand_id
1 'polypeptide(L)'
;MYRLLLALCLVTVAVPATTHVAYADDPGERAAKRHYDRGKKLFDLQKFDDALEQFQKAYDAKPIPDFLFNIGQCQRNLGDNEAAIFSFKKFLKLDPEASNREQVEELIEDLQRKIDEGNTDRLKLRKKQPEPNPEKSETSPVYTKWWFWTGVAVIGVGAGVGVYLATKSDAPDTTFGNIVFRR
;
A
#
# COMPACT_ATOMS: atom_id res chain seq x y z
N MET A 1 -9.29 104.03 16.44
CA MET A 1 -10.39 103.44 15.64
C MET A 1 -9.94 102.04 15.23
N TYR A 2 -10.48 101.01 15.90
CA TYR A 2 -9.99 99.63 15.84
C TYR A 2 -10.38 98.92 14.54
N ARG A 3 -9.40 98.22 13.94
CA ARG A 3 -9.48 97.43 12.72
C ARG A 3 -10.30 96.16 12.96
N LEU A 4 -11.37 95.97 12.19
CA LEU A 4 -12.22 94.77 12.21
C LEU A 4 -11.47 93.58 11.58
N LEU A 5 -11.18 92.56 12.38
CA LEU A 5 -10.57 91.30 11.96
C LEU A 5 -11.68 90.32 11.51
N LEU A 6 -11.59 89.87 10.26
CA LEU A 6 -12.39 88.78 9.70
C LEU A 6 -11.89 87.43 10.26
N ALA A 7 -12.71 86.76 11.06
CA ALA A 7 -12.46 85.40 11.54
C ALA A 7 -12.95 84.40 10.49
N LEU A 8 -12.01 83.68 9.87
CA LEU A 8 -12.24 82.68 8.84
C LEU A 8 -12.42 81.31 9.52
N CYS A 9 -13.67 80.86 9.69
CA CYS A 9 -13.99 79.55 10.25
C CYS A 9 -13.63 78.44 9.24
N LEU A 10 -12.50 77.78 9.45
CA LEU A 10 -12.15 76.53 8.79
C LEU A 10 -13.00 75.39 9.39
N VAL A 11 -14.04 74.97 8.65
CA VAL A 11 -14.77 73.73 8.94
C VAL A 11 -13.93 72.57 8.43
N THR A 12 -13.18 71.92 9.31
CA THR A 12 -12.52 70.66 9.00
C THR A 12 -13.55 69.54 9.02
N VAL A 13 -13.95 69.07 7.83
CA VAL A 13 -14.72 67.83 7.70
C VAL A 13 -13.78 66.68 8.03
N ALA A 14 -13.97 66.08 9.21
CA ALA A 14 -13.31 64.82 9.55
C ALA A 14 -13.90 63.72 8.68
N VAL A 15 -13.19 63.34 7.62
CA VAL A 15 -13.50 62.14 6.84
C VAL A 15 -13.25 60.94 7.74
N PRO A 16 -14.25 60.13 8.09
CA PRO A 16 -14.00 58.91 8.84
C PRO A 16 -13.16 58.00 7.94
N ALA A 17 -11.94 57.69 8.37
CA ALA A 17 -11.13 56.66 7.74
C ALA A 17 -11.91 55.35 7.84
N THR A 18 -12.57 54.95 6.76
CA THR A 18 -13.06 53.59 6.60
C THR A 18 -11.84 52.69 6.70
N THR A 19 -11.66 52.06 7.85
CA THR A 19 -10.79 50.91 7.98
C THR A 19 -11.34 49.85 7.04
N HIS A 20 -10.85 49.81 5.81
CA HIS A 20 -10.93 48.59 5.02
C HIS A 20 -10.24 47.54 5.87
N VAL A 21 -11.03 46.63 6.45
CA VAL A 21 -10.49 45.39 6.98
C VAL A 21 -9.89 44.72 5.75
N ALA A 22 -8.59 44.91 5.53
CA ALA A 22 -7.86 44.14 4.54
C ALA A 22 -8.07 42.70 4.98
N TYR A 23 -8.91 41.96 4.25
CA TYR A 23 -9.15 40.55 4.50
C TYR A 23 -7.77 39.90 4.52
N ALA A 24 -7.30 39.52 5.71
CA ALA A 24 -5.96 38.99 5.86
C ALA A 24 -5.90 37.73 4.98
N ASP A 25 -5.08 37.80 3.94
CA ASP A 25 -4.91 36.73 2.97
C ASP A 25 -4.32 35.53 3.74
N ASP A 26 -5.16 34.58 4.16
CA ASP A 26 -4.74 33.40 4.94
C ASP A 26 -3.84 32.49 4.09
N PRO A 27 -2.56 32.33 4.44
CA PRO A 27 -1.63 31.48 3.68
C PRO A 27 -2.14 30.04 3.53
N GLY A 28 -2.84 29.52 4.54
CA GLY A 28 -3.47 28.19 4.52
C GLY A 28 -4.53 28.08 3.44
N GLU A 29 -5.47 29.03 3.39
CA GLU A 29 -6.50 29.12 2.36
C GLU A 29 -5.94 29.22 0.94
N ARG A 30 -4.91 30.07 0.72
CA ARG A 30 -4.24 30.13 -0.58
C ARG A 30 -3.57 28.81 -0.96
N ALA A 31 -2.91 28.15 -0.01
CA ALA A 31 -2.27 26.86 -0.26
C ALA A 31 -3.30 25.78 -0.58
N ALA A 32 -4.37 25.70 0.21
CA ALA A 32 -5.47 24.77 0.00
C ALA A 32 -6.10 24.95 -1.38
N LYS A 33 -6.40 26.20 -1.78
CA LYS A 33 -6.94 26.51 -3.10
C LYS A 33 -6.01 26.09 -4.24
N ARG A 34 -4.70 26.36 -4.14
CA ARG A 34 -3.74 25.96 -5.18
C ARG A 34 -3.68 24.44 -5.34
N HIS A 35 -3.63 23.71 -4.24
CA HIS A 35 -3.61 22.26 -4.25
C HIS A 35 -4.91 21.68 -4.78
N TYR A 36 -6.06 22.22 -4.37
CA TYR A 36 -7.37 21.85 -4.92
C TYR A 36 -7.46 22.06 -6.43
N ASP A 37 -7.10 23.25 -6.93
CA ASP A 37 -7.17 23.57 -8.36
C ASP A 37 -6.28 22.63 -9.19
N ARG A 38 -5.11 22.25 -8.65
CA ARG A 38 -4.22 21.27 -9.28
C ARG A 38 -4.79 19.84 -9.21
N GLY A 39 -5.30 19.44 -8.05
CA GLY A 39 -5.92 18.13 -7.83
C GLY A 39 -7.11 17.92 -8.76
N LYS A 40 -7.97 18.93 -8.91
CA LYS A 40 -9.10 18.91 -9.84
C LYS A 40 -8.65 18.67 -11.28
N LYS A 41 -7.64 19.40 -11.75
CA LYS A 41 -7.09 19.19 -13.11
C LYS A 41 -6.55 17.79 -13.31
N LEU A 42 -5.86 17.23 -12.31
CA LEU A 42 -5.33 15.87 -12.37
C LEU A 42 -6.45 14.82 -12.36
N PHE A 43 -7.50 15.05 -11.56
CA PHE A 43 -8.69 14.22 -11.53
C PHE A 43 -9.42 14.21 -12.88
N ASP A 44 -9.61 15.40 -13.48
CA ASP A 44 -10.21 15.55 -14.80
C ASP A 44 -9.37 14.83 -15.90
N LEU A 45 -8.06 14.68 -15.68
CA LEU A 45 -7.13 13.90 -16.51
C LEU A 45 -7.04 12.42 -16.12
N GLN A 46 -7.89 11.94 -15.20
CA GLN A 46 -7.90 10.58 -14.66
C GLN A 46 -6.58 10.12 -14.01
N LYS A 47 -5.73 11.08 -13.60
CA LYS A 47 -4.51 10.81 -12.83
C LYS A 47 -4.83 10.77 -11.35
N PHE A 48 -5.53 9.72 -10.92
CA PHE A 48 -6.15 9.67 -9.60
C PHE A 48 -5.14 9.62 -8.44
N ASP A 49 -3.98 8.97 -8.61
CA ASP A 49 -2.91 8.96 -7.62
C ASP A 49 -2.35 10.37 -7.37
N ASP A 50 -2.00 11.09 -8.45
CA ASP A 50 -1.50 12.46 -8.35
C ASP A 50 -2.58 13.41 -7.80
N ALA A 51 -3.84 13.21 -8.19
CA ALA A 51 -4.96 14.00 -7.70
C ALA A 51 -5.17 13.81 -6.20
N LEU A 52 -5.10 12.55 -5.72
CA LEU A 52 -5.21 12.19 -4.31
C LEU A 52 -4.15 12.92 -3.48
N GLU A 53 -2.89 12.91 -3.92
CA GLU A 53 -1.80 13.62 -3.25
C GLU A 53 -2.09 15.13 -3.13
N GLN A 54 -2.61 15.75 -4.19
CA GLN A 54 -2.96 17.17 -4.15
C GLN A 54 -4.14 17.46 -3.23
N PHE A 55 -5.19 16.64 -3.24
CA PHE A 55 -6.32 16.86 -2.33
C PHE A 55 -5.95 16.62 -0.86
N GLN A 56 -5.04 15.69 -0.56
CA GLN A 56 -4.48 15.54 0.78
C GLN A 56 -3.71 16.78 1.22
N LYS A 57 -2.83 17.33 0.37
CA LYS A 57 -2.13 18.59 0.66
C LYS A 57 -3.11 19.77 0.85
N ALA A 58 -4.23 19.78 0.13
CA ALA A 58 -5.26 20.79 0.32
C ALA A 58 -5.93 20.65 1.70
N TYR A 59 -6.25 19.42 2.12
CA TYR A 59 -6.81 19.11 3.43
C TYR A 59 -5.84 19.43 4.57
N ASP A 60 -4.55 19.13 4.41
CA ASP A 60 -3.51 19.45 5.39
C ASP A 60 -3.33 20.96 5.56
N ALA A 61 -3.47 21.72 4.47
CA ALA A 61 -3.42 23.18 4.52
C ALA A 61 -4.69 23.78 5.16
N LYS A 62 -5.87 23.23 4.86
CA LYS A 62 -7.15 23.65 5.45
C LYS A 62 -8.12 22.46 5.51
N PRO A 63 -8.46 21.94 6.70
CA PRO A 63 -9.22 20.69 6.83
C PRO A 63 -10.74 20.92 6.69
N ILE A 64 -11.18 21.25 5.47
CA ILE A 64 -12.61 21.36 5.14
C ILE A 64 -13.19 20.01 4.67
N PRO A 65 -14.47 19.72 4.94
CA PRO A 65 -15.09 18.44 4.57
C PRO A 65 -15.01 18.12 3.06
N ASP A 66 -15.21 19.10 2.18
CA ASP A 66 -15.22 18.90 0.72
C ASP A 66 -13.97 18.22 0.18
N PHE A 67 -12.80 18.45 0.80
CA PHE A 67 -11.58 17.76 0.40
C PHE A 67 -11.62 16.26 0.72
N LEU A 68 -12.28 15.83 1.80
CA LEU A 68 -12.48 14.41 2.11
C LEU A 68 -13.37 13.72 1.08
N PHE A 69 -14.39 14.41 0.56
CA PHE A 69 -15.19 13.89 -0.55
C PHE A 69 -14.32 13.69 -1.79
N ASN A 70 -13.51 14.67 -2.17
CA ASN A 70 -12.60 14.54 -3.32
C ASN A 70 -11.53 13.45 -3.14
N ILE A 71 -10.99 13.30 -1.93
CA ILE A 71 -10.07 12.22 -1.55
C ILE A 71 -10.77 10.85 -1.73
N GLY A 72 -11.99 10.70 -1.20
CA GLY A 72 -12.78 9.47 -1.34
C GLY A 72 -13.08 9.12 -2.80
N GLN A 73 -13.37 10.14 -3.63
CA GLN A 73 -13.56 9.94 -5.08
C GLN A 73 -12.28 9.44 -5.75
N CYS A 74 -11.10 9.97 -5.39
CA CYS A 74 -9.83 9.47 -5.94
C CYS A 74 -9.58 8.02 -5.55
N GLN A 75 -9.72 7.70 -4.25
CA GLN A 75 -9.55 6.34 -3.72
C GLN A 75 -10.49 5.34 -4.40
N ARG A 76 -11.75 5.72 -4.61
CA ARG A 76 -12.73 4.92 -5.34
C ARG A 76 -12.28 4.63 -6.77
N ASN A 77 -11.78 5.63 -7.48
CA ASN A 77 -11.31 5.45 -8.86
C ASN A 77 -10.01 4.63 -8.95
N LEU A 78 -9.21 4.61 -7.88
CA LEU A 78 -8.04 3.73 -7.73
C LEU A 78 -8.41 2.29 -7.33
N GLY A 79 -9.68 2.03 -7.02
CA GLY A 79 -10.16 0.72 -6.55
C GLY A 79 -9.90 0.45 -5.06
N ASP A 80 -9.38 1.43 -4.32
CA ASP A 80 -9.22 1.36 -2.86
C ASP A 80 -10.57 1.65 -2.18
N ASN A 81 -11.46 0.67 -2.27
CA ASN A 81 -12.85 0.79 -1.82
C ASN A 81 -12.95 1.02 -0.31
N GLU A 82 -12.06 0.41 0.48
CA GLU A 82 -12.05 0.54 1.94
C GLU A 82 -11.64 1.95 2.37
N ALA A 83 -10.57 2.51 1.77
CA ALA A 83 -10.15 3.87 2.06
C ALA A 83 -11.19 4.89 1.58
N ALA A 84 -11.82 4.66 0.42
CA ALA A 84 -12.89 5.51 -0.09
C ALA A 84 -14.08 5.59 0.88
N ILE A 85 -14.57 4.45 1.37
CA ILE A 85 -15.64 4.38 2.38
C ILE A 85 -15.25 5.15 3.64
N PHE A 86 -14.00 5.00 4.11
CA PHE A 86 -13.51 5.72 5.28
C PHE A 86 -13.58 7.25 5.09
N SER A 87 -13.11 7.74 3.94
CA SER A 87 -13.13 9.18 3.62
C SER A 87 -14.55 9.72 3.51
N PHE A 88 -15.46 9.00 2.85
CA PHE A 88 -16.88 9.38 2.74
C PHE A 88 -17.60 9.40 4.08
N LYS A 89 -17.39 8.39 4.94
CA LYS A 89 -17.94 8.39 6.30
C LYS A 89 -17.43 9.56 7.12
N LYS A 90 -16.15 9.93 6.97
CA LYS A 90 -15.57 11.10 7.65
C LYS A 90 -16.18 12.41 7.12
N PHE A 91 -16.41 12.52 5.81
CA PHE A 91 -17.11 13.64 5.19
C PHE A 91 -18.50 13.84 5.82
N LEU A 92 -19.35 12.81 5.82
CA LEU A 92 -20.70 12.87 6.39
C LEU A 92 -20.71 13.13 7.90
N LYS A 93 -19.68 12.69 8.62
CA LYS A 93 -19.54 12.99 10.05
C LYS A 93 -19.23 14.46 10.31
N LEU A 94 -18.47 15.10 9.44
CA LEU A 94 -18.08 16.51 9.58
C LEU A 94 -19.11 17.47 8.99
N ASP A 95 -19.85 17.03 7.96
CA ASP A 95 -20.98 17.76 7.39
C ASP A 95 -22.22 16.86 7.27
N PRO A 96 -23.00 16.71 8.36
CA PRO A 96 -24.20 15.88 8.37
C PRO A 96 -25.33 16.40 7.50
N GLU A 97 -25.30 17.68 7.12
CA GLU A 97 -26.34 18.35 6.31
C GLU A 97 -25.83 18.64 4.89
N ALA A 98 -24.76 17.95 4.47
CA ALA A 98 -24.19 18.07 3.15
C ALA A 98 -25.26 17.86 2.08
N SER A 99 -25.35 18.79 1.12
CA SER A 99 -26.36 18.73 0.04
C SER A 99 -26.31 17.45 -0.80
N ASN A 100 -25.15 16.80 -0.86
CA ASN A 100 -24.91 15.54 -1.56
C ASN A 100 -24.88 14.32 -0.62
N ARG A 101 -25.40 14.43 0.61
CA ARG A 101 -25.39 13.35 1.61
C ARG A 101 -25.94 12.03 1.08
N GLU A 102 -27.13 12.06 0.50
CA GLU A 102 -27.80 10.86 -0.04
C GLU A 102 -26.93 10.16 -1.10
N GLN A 103 -26.34 10.94 -2.02
CA GLN A 103 -25.40 10.42 -3.00
C GLN A 103 -24.18 9.77 -2.34
N VAL A 104 -23.61 10.37 -1.29
CA VAL A 104 -22.46 9.80 -0.59
C VAL A 104 -22.82 8.50 0.15
N GLU A 105 -24.02 8.42 0.72
CA GLU A 105 -24.53 7.19 1.35
C GLU A 105 -24.67 6.06 0.31
N GLU A 106 -25.26 6.34 -0.85
CA GLU A 106 -25.35 5.38 -1.97
C GLU A 106 -23.96 4.90 -2.41
N LEU A 107 -22.98 5.81 -2.52
CA LEU A 107 -21.60 5.43 -2.85
C LEU A 107 -20.97 4.51 -1.82
N ILE A 108 -21.23 4.72 -0.53
CA ILE A 108 -20.72 3.85 0.53
C ILE A 108 -21.33 2.44 0.40
N GLU A 109 -22.64 2.36 0.16
CA GLU A 109 -23.34 1.07 -0.01
C GLU A 109 -22.83 0.29 -1.22
N ASP A 110 -22.66 0.98 -2.37
CA ASP A 110 -22.10 0.38 -3.58
C ASP A 110 -20.69 -0.15 -3.39
N LEU A 111 -19.84 0.59 -2.67
CA LEU A 111 -18.48 0.15 -2.38
C LEU A 111 -18.46 -1.02 -1.41
N GLN A 112 -19.35 -1.03 -0.41
CA GLN A 112 -19.48 -2.15 0.52
C GLN A 112 -19.90 -3.42 -0.21
N ARG A 113 -20.87 -3.31 -1.12
CA ARG A 113 -21.33 -4.42 -1.96
C ARG A 113 -20.18 -5.02 -2.78
N LYS A 114 -19.36 -4.18 -3.41
CA LYS A 114 -18.17 -4.64 -4.18
C LYS A 114 -17.17 -5.39 -3.31
N ILE A 115 -16.95 -4.92 -2.07
CA ILE A 115 -16.07 -5.61 -1.11
C ILE A 115 -16.66 -6.98 -0.76
N ASP A 116 -17.97 -7.06 -0.49
CA ASP A 116 -18.64 -8.29 -0.09
C ASP A 116 -18.70 -9.32 -1.23
N GLU A 117 -18.94 -8.87 -2.46
CA GLU A 117 -18.86 -9.69 -3.67
C GLU A 117 -17.44 -10.24 -3.88
N GLY A 118 -16.43 -9.37 -3.82
CA GLY A 118 -15.02 -9.76 -3.93
C GLY A 118 -14.62 -10.76 -2.85
N ASN A 119 -15.09 -10.59 -1.61
CA ASN A 119 -14.88 -11.54 -0.53
C ASN A 119 -15.58 -12.88 -0.79
N THR A 120 -16.83 -12.84 -1.23
CA THR A 120 -17.61 -14.04 -1.56
C THR A 120 -16.94 -14.87 -2.64
N ASP A 121 -16.44 -14.22 -3.69
CA ASP A 121 -15.74 -14.90 -4.78
C ASP A 121 -14.39 -15.46 -4.33
N ARG A 122 -13.64 -14.72 -3.50
CA ARG A 122 -12.44 -15.26 -2.83
C ARG A 122 -12.77 -16.49 -1.97
N LEU A 123 -13.89 -16.49 -1.25
CA LEU A 123 -14.32 -17.65 -0.46
C LEU A 123 -14.68 -18.86 -1.34
N LYS A 124 -15.39 -18.64 -2.47
CA LYS A 124 -15.69 -19.71 -3.44
C LYS A 124 -14.41 -20.29 -4.06
N LEU A 125 -13.47 -19.43 -4.43
CA LEU A 125 -12.17 -19.84 -4.97
C LEU A 125 -11.38 -20.64 -3.92
N ARG A 126 -11.38 -20.21 -2.66
CA ARG A 126 -10.74 -20.95 -1.55
C ARG A 126 -11.37 -22.32 -1.33
N LYS A 127 -12.69 -22.45 -1.44
CA LYS A 127 -13.38 -23.76 -1.34
C LYS A 127 -13.11 -24.66 -2.54
N LYS A 128 -12.88 -24.10 -3.73
CA LYS A 128 -12.53 -24.84 -4.94
C LYS A 128 -11.07 -25.29 -4.93
N GLN A 129 -10.19 -24.53 -4.30
CA GLN A 129 -8.88 -25.04 -3.93
C GLN A 129 -9.12 -26.19 -2.95
N PRO A 130 -8.56 -27.39 -3.20
CA PRO A 130 -8.61 -28.45 -2.21
C PRO A 130 -8.02 -27.87 -0.93
N GLU A 131 -8.81 -27.84 0.15
CA GLU A 131 -8.29 -27.54 1.48
C GLU A 131 -7.06 -28.43 1.67
N PRO A 132 -5.90 -27.90 2.09
CA PRO A 132 -4.76 -28.73 2.40
C PRO A 132 -5.22 -29.70 3.49
N ASN A 133 -5.42 -30.95 3.07
CA ASN A 133 -6.00 -31.98 3.91
C ASN A 133 -5.16 -32.07 5.19
N PRO A 134 -5.71 -31.83 6.40
CA PRO A 134 -4.95 -32.01 7.64
C PRO A 134 -4.45 -33.46 7.78
N GLU A 135 -5.05 -34.40 7.07
CA GLU A 135 -4.69 -35.82 7.03
C GLU A 135 -3.77 -36.22 5.87
N LYS A 136 -3.49 -35.32 4.91
CA LYS A 136 -2.51 -35.55 3.85
C LYS A 136 -1.69 -34.30 3.63
N SER A 137 -0.77 -34.06 4.57
CA SER A 137 0.53 -33.55 4.16
C SER A 137 1.14 -34.59 3.21
N GLU A 138 0.90 -34.45 1.91
CA GLU A 138 1.66 -35.15 0.87
C GLU A 138 3.09 -34.60 0.84
N THR A 139 3.80 -34.79 1.96
CA THR A 139 5.22 -35.06 1.87
C THR A 139 5.32 -36.37 1.09
N SER A 140 5.46 -36.28 -0.24
CA SER A 140 5.96 -37.42 -0.99
C SER A 140 7.24 -37.82 -0.27
N PRO A 141 7.29 -38.97 0.41
CA PRO A 141 8.41 -39.22 1.28
C PRO A 141 9.64 -39.27 0.39
N VAL A 142 10.69 -38.53 0.74
CA VAL A 142 11.86 -38.39 -0.16
C VAL A 142 12.42 -39.78 -0.52
N TYR A 143 12.19 -40.79 0.33
CA TYR A 143 12.52 -42.20 0.11
C TYR A 143 11.80 -42.93 -1.04
N THR A 144 10.69 -42.41 -1.57
CA THR A 144 10.00 -43.01 -2.72
C THR A 144 10.63 -42.61 -4.05
N LYS A 145 11.52 -41.62 -4.05
CA LYS A 145 12.27 -41.23 -5.25
C LYS A 145 13.55 -42.06 -5.33
N TRP A 146 13.77 -42.75 -6.45
CA TRP A 146 14.92 -43.63 -6.67
C TRP A 146 16.28 -42.96 -6.42
N TRP A 147 16.40 -41.66 -6.69
CA TRP A 147 17.62 -40.89 -6.41
C TRP A 147 17.93 -40.76 -4.90
N PHE A 148 16.95 -40.87 -4.01
CA PHE A 148 17.20 -40.83 -2.57
C PHE A 148 18.05 -42.00 -2.09
N TRP A 149 17.86 -43.18 -2.68
CA TRP A 149 18.68 -44.37 -2.41
C TRP A 149 20.06 -44.31 -3.05
N THR A 150 20.25 -43.53 -4.12
CA THR A 150 21.60 -43.32 -4.67
C THR A 150 22.51 -42.60 -3.68
N GLY A 151 21.99 -41.69 -2.85
CA GLY A 151 22.75 -41.04 -1.77
C GLY A 151 23.14 -41.98 -0.63
N VAL A 152 22.25 -42.89 -0.22
CA VAL A 152 22.50 -43.86 0.88
C VAL A 152 23.47 -44.97 0.44
N ALA A 153 23.39 -45.44 -0.80
CA ALA A 153 24.26 -46.51 -1.33
C ALA A 153 25.75 -46.10 -1.41
N VAL A 154 26.05 -44.83 -1.69
CA VAL A 154 27.43 -44.32 -1.73
C VAL A 154 28.12 -44.39 -0.36
N ILE A 155 27.36 -44.23 0.74
CA ILE A 155 27.90 -44.28 2.11
C ILE A 155 28.22 -45.72 2.53
N GLY A 156 27.40 -46.71 2.12
CA GLY A 156 27.63 -48.12 2.43
C GLY A 156 28.85 -48.73 1.74
N VAL A 157 29.14 -48.32 0.49
CA VAL A 157 30.34 -48.79 -0.24
C VAL A 157 31.63 -48.26 0.40
N GLY A 158 31.63 -47.03 0.92
CA GLY A 158 32.79 -46.47 1.64
C GLY A 158 33.15 -47.24 2.91
N ALA A 159 32.16 -47.66 3.70
CA ALA A 159 32.39 -48.48 4.90
C ALA A 159 32.85 -49.91 4.56
N GLY A 160 32.28 -50.51 3.51
CA GLY A 160 32.67 -51.85 3.05
C GLY A 160 34.10 -51.93 2.52
N VAL A 161 34.54 -50.93 1.73
CA VAL A 161 35.93 -50.86 1.24
C VAL A 161 36.91 -50.57 2.39
N GLY A 162 36.54 -49.70 3.34
CA GLY A 162 37.37 -49.42 4.53
C GLY A 162 37.60 -50.65 5.43
N VAL A 163 36.56 -51.46 5.66
CA VAL A 163 36.66 -52.72 6.43
C VAL A 163 37.35 -53.83 5.64
N TYR A 164 37.13 -53.91 4.32
CA TYR A 164 37.77 -54.92 3.45
C TYR A 164 39.28 -54.67 3.26
N LEU A 165 39.72 -53.41 3.19
CA LEU A 165 41.14 -53.06 3.13
C LEU A 165 41.84 -53.21 4.50
N ALA A 166 41.11 -53.09 5.62
CA ALA A 166 41.68 -53.25 6.96
C ALA A 166 41.86 -54.72 7.39
N THR A 167 41.10 -55.66 6.84
CA THR A 167 41.22 -57.09 7.17
C THR A 167 42.20 -57.85 6.29
N LYS A 168 42.64 -57.29 5.17
CA LYS A 168 43.67 -57.88 4.31
C LYS A 168 45.04 -57.26 4.59
N SER A 169 45.51 -57.44 5.83
CA SER A 169 46.90 -57.21 6.20
C SER A 169 47.69 -58.51 6.00
N ASP A 170 47.76 -58.99 4.75
CA ASP A 170 48.76 -59.98 4.37
C ASP A 170 49.92 -59.20 3.73
N ALA A 171 51.05 -59.18 4.44
CA ALA A 171 52.31 -58.67 3.94
C ALA A 171 52.68 -59.36 2.61
N PRO A 172 53.28 -58.65 1.63
CA PRO A 172 53.71 -59.30 0.40
C PRO A 172 54.92 -60.21 0.68
N ASP A 173 54.73 -61.52 0.59
CA ASP A 173 55.84 -62.46 0.47
C ASP A 173 56.53 -62.22 -0.87
N THR A 174 57.76 -61.73 -0.77
CA THR A 174 58.70 -61.60 -1.87
C THR A 174 59.18 -62.98 -2.28
N THR A 175 58.48 -63.62 -3.22
CA THR A 175 59.00 -64.84 -3.87
C THR A 175 58.93 -64.67 -5.38
N PHE A 176 60.06 -64.22 -5.90
CA PHE A 176 60.37 -64.18 -7.32
C PHE A 176 60.18 -65.55 -7.94
N GLY A 177 59.56 -65.57 -9.12
CA GLY A 177 59.34 -66.78 -9.90
C GLY A 177 60.65 -67.51 -10.18
N ASN A 178 60.58 -68.84 -10.16
CA ASN A 178 61.59 -69.63 -10.84
C ASN A 178 60.94 -70.75 -11.66
N ILE A 179 61.29 -70.72 -12.93
CA ILE A 179 60.72 -71.46 -14.05
C ILE A 179 61.41 -72.82 -14.09
N VAL A 180 60.65 -73.90 -14.09
CA VAL A 180 61.18 -75.25 -14.30
C VAL A 180 61.34 -75.48 -15.80
N PHE A 181 62.57 -75.47 -16.30
CA PHE A 181 62.87 -75.93 -17.66
C PHE A 181 62.72 -77.46 -17.74
N ARG A 182 61.83 -77.93 -18.63
CA ARG A 182 61.68 -79.35 -18.96
C ARG A 182 62.78 -79.76 -19.94
N ARG A 183 63.37 -80.91 -19.66
CA ARG A 183 64.44 -81.61 -20.39
C ARG A 183 64.15 -81.82 -21.88
#